data_AF-A0A6P0BGD8-F1
#
_entry.id   AF-A0A6P0BGD8-F1
#
_cell.length_a   1.000
_cell.length_b   1.000
_cell.length_c   1.000
_cell.angle_alpha   90.00
_cell.angle_beta   90.00
_cell.angle_gamma   90.00
#
_symmetry.space_group_name_H-M   'P 1'
#
loop_
_entity.id
_entity.type
_entity.pdbx_description
1 polymer ?
#
loop_
_entity_poly.entity_id
_entity_poly.type
_entity_poly.pdbx_seq_one_letter_code
_entity_poly.pdbx_strand_id
1 'polypeptide(L)'
;MPSGRFAILRDRIEELRRLLLPWRFDPTGSYRDPLRVTTRALSFRVLAHAEVETYLEDRVLEIATTALKSWEDSRFVSVATIHLMGFSGKAMELPPSTLFTSDQGKQKDWHTRTAIDDRFARCVSDFQRRVRNENHGVKERNIMEMLVPVGFDMGKCDALFLQSMNSFGEARGAVAHSSGKSHVQKAVDPKSEYEVLQSILTSLLQVDLEFNRILADSSQA
;
A
#
# COMPACT_ATOMS: atom_id res chain seq x y z
N MET A 1 -0.54 -1.66 19.82
CA MET A 1 0.83 -1.12 19.67
C MET A 1 1.15 -1.02 18.19
N PRO A 2 2.02 -0.10 17.75
CA PRO A 2 2.45 -0.03 16.36
C PRO A 2 3.20 -1.30 15.93
N SER A 3 3.09 -1.68 14.66
CA SER A 3 3.81 -2.80 14.07
C SER A 3 5.30 -2.50 13.93
N GLY A 4 6.12 -3.56 13.82
CA GLY A 4 7.54 -3.42 13.52
C GLY A 4 7.78 -2.71 12.17
N ARG A 5 6.91 -2.95 11.18
CA ARG A 5 6.95 -2.28 9.88
C ARG A 5 6.69 -0.77 9.99
N PHE A 6 5.75 -0.36 10.85
CA PHE A 6 5.50 1.06 11.09
C PHE A 6 6.66 1.74 11.83
N ALA A 7 7.30 1.05 12.78
CA ALA A 7 8.52 1.55 13.42
C ALA A 7 9.66 1.75 12.40
N ILE A 8 9.87 0.78 11.50
CA ILE A 8 10.85 0.90 10.41
C ILE A 8 10.52 2.10 9.52
N LEU A 9 9.27 2.27 9.09
CA LEU A 9 8.85 3.44 8.30
C LEU A 9 9.25 4.74 8.99
N ARG A 10 8.94 4.89 10.29
CA ARG A 10 9.29 6.09 11.06
C ARG A 10 10.79 6.34 11.09
N ASP A 11 11.58 5.30 11.36
CA ASP A 11 13.04 5.41 11.41
C ASP A 11 13.62 5.83 10.05
N ARG A 12 13.10 5.28 8.95
CA ARG A 12 13.49 5.63 7.58
C ARG A 12 13.15 7.07 7.24
N ILE A 13 11.96 7.55 7.63
CA ILE A 13 11.59 8.95 7.44
C ILE A 13 12.51 9.90 8.23
N GLU A 14 12.84 9.57 9.48
CA GLU A 14 13.77 10.35 10.30
C GLU A 14 15.19 10.36 9.72
N GLU A 15 15.64 9.24 9.15
CA GLU A 15 16.90 9.16 8.43
C GLU A 15 16.90 10.10 7.21
N LEU A 16 15.87 10.03 6.37
CA LEU A 16 15.70 10.92 5.22
C LEU A 16 15.65 12.39 5.65
N ARG A 17 14.96 12.70 6.75
CA ARG A 17 14.87 14.05 7.33
C ARG A 17 16.25 14.60 7.69
N ARG A 18 17.10 13.77 8.31
CA ARG A 18 18.47 14.15 8.72
C ARG A 18 19.40 14.33 7.52
N LEU A 19 19.26 13.50 6.50
CA LEU A 19 20.15 13.52 5.33
C LEU A 19 19.81 14.65 4.35
N LEU A 20 18.53 14.93 4.15
CA LEU A 20 18.07 15.76 3.04
C LEU A 20 17.60 17.15 3.47
N LEU A 21 16.92 17.27 4.62
CA LEU A 21 16.34 18.55 5.02
C LEU A 21 17.27 19.32 5.98
N PRO A 22 17.19 20.67 6.03
CA PRO A 22 18.02 21.49 6.92
C PRO A 22 17.84 21.11 8.40
N TRP A 23 18.92 21.07 9.20
CA TRP A 23 18.80 20.78 10.64
C TRP A 23 17.90 21.78 11.38
N ARG A 24 18.00 23.06 11.04
CA ARG A 24 17.08 24.12 11.48
C ARG A 24 16.38 24.71 10.27
N PHE A 25 15.06 24.82 10.34
CA PHE A 25 14.28 25.51 9.33
C PHE A 25 14.41 27.03 9.52
N ASP A 26 14.59 27.76 8.44
CA ASP A 26 14.59 29.22 8.49
C ASP A 26 13.13 29.73 8.56
N PRO A 27 12.74 30.52 9.57
CA PRO A 27 11.38 31.03 9.70
C PRO A 27 10.88 31.85 8.50
N THR A 28 11.81 32.45 7.76
CA THR A 28 11.52 33.27 6.58
C THR A 28 11.62 32.49 5.27
N GLY A 29 12.03 31.21 5.33
CA GLY A 29 12.33 30.39 4.14
C GLY A 29 13.56 30.85 3.36
N SER A 30 14.33 31.81 3.87
CA SER A 30 15.49 32.39 3.20
C SER A 30 16.75 31.59 3.49
N TYR A 31 17.01 30.56 2.68
CA TYR A 31 18.21 29.73 2.81
C TYR A 31 19.41 30.34 2.05
N ARG A 32 20.63 30.15 2.58
CA ARG A 32 21.88 30.62 1.93
C ARG A 32 22.10 30.04 0.54
N ASP A 33 21.64 28.80 0.32
CA ASP A 33 21.69 28.10 -0.97
C ASP A 33 20.29 27.55 -1.29
N PRO A 34 19.39 28.41 -1.83
CA PRO A 34 17.99 28.03 -2.06
C PRO A 34 17.85 26.88 -3.05
N LEU A 35 18.73 26.81 -4.05
CA LEU A 35 18.75 25.77 -5.07
C LEU A 35 19.01 24.40 -4.44
N ARG A 36 20.11 24.28 -3.68
CA ARG A 36 20.46 23.03 -3.01
C ARG A 36 19.40 22.59 -2.01
N VAL A 37 18.85 23.52 -1.23
CA VAL A 37 17.81 23.22 -0.25
C VAL A 37 16.53 22.74 -0.93
N THR A 38 16.10 23.42 -2.00
CA THR A 38 14.92 23.01 -2.77
C THR A 38 15.12 21.65 -3.41
N THR A 39 16.26 21.39 -4.06
CA THR A 39 16.56 20.08 -4.67
C THR A 39 16.51 18.96 -3.64
N ARG A 40 17.10 19.16 -2.45
CA ARG A 40 17.06 18.14 -1.39
C ARG A 40 15.67 17.94 -0.80
N ALA A 41 14.87 19.00 -0.67
CA ALA A 41 13.47 18.90 -0.25
C ALA A 41 12.63 18.11 -1.25
N LEU A 42 12.84 18.33 -2.54
CA LEU A 42 12.22 17.54 -3.61
C LEU A 42 12.66 16.07 -3.56
N SER A 43 13.95 15.79 -3.33
CA SER A 43 14.43 14.43 -3.13
C SER A 43 13.80 13.76 -1.90
N PHE A 44 13.66 14.50 -0.79
CA PHE A 44 13.00 14.01 0.41
C PHE A 44 11.56 13.59 0.11
N ARG A 45 10.79 14.42 -0.60
CA ARG A 45 9.42 14.09 -1.00
C ARG A 45 9.34 12.78 -1.77
N VAL A 46 10.19 12.61 -2.79
CA VAL A 46 10.18 11.42 -3.65
C VAL A 46 10.55 10.16 -2.85
N LEU A 47 11.59 10.23 -2.03
CA LEU A 47 12.05 9.09 -1.24
C LEU A 47 11.09 8.74 -0.11
N ALA A 48 10.55 9.74 0.60
CA ALA A 48 9.55 9.53 1.63
C ALA A 48 8.27 8.90 1.06
N HIS A 49 7.87 9.31 -0.15
CA HIS A 49 6.74 8.67 -0.83
C HIS A 49 7.00 7.19 -1.10
N ALA A 50 8.19 6.83 -1.59
CA ALA A 50 8.55 5.43 -1.81
C ALA A 50 8.50 4.62 -0.51
N GLU A 51 9.00 5.16 0.62
CA GLU A 51 8.96 4.48 1.92
C GLU A 51 7.51 4.26 2.41
N VAL A 52 6.62 5.24 2.24
CA VAL A 52 5.18 5.09 2.60
C VAL A 52 4.48 4.07 1.70
N GLU A 53 4.76 4.08 0.41
CA GLU A 53 4.24 3.13 -0.58
C GLU A 53 4.66 1.70 -0.22
N THR A 54 5.96 1.46 -0.04
CA THR A 54 6.49 0.16 0.38
C THR A 54 5.91 -0.32 1.71
N TYR A 55 5.73 0.59 2.67
CA TYR A 55 5.09 0.23 3.94
C TYR A 55 3.66 -0.29 3.73
N LEU A 56 2.82 0.42 2.97
CA LEU A 56 1.44 -0.02 2.71
C LEU A 56 1.41 -1.36 1.96
N GLU A 57 2.25 -1.51 0.94
CA GLU A 57 2.39 -2.74 0.15
C GLU A 57 2.80 -3.92 1.04
N ASP A 58 3.84 -3.77 1.86
CA ASP A 58 4.31 -4.81 2.77
C ASP A 58 3.19 -5.27 3.72
N ARG A 59 2.43 -4.33 4.30
CA ARG A 59 1.37 -4.66 5.27
C ARG A 59 0.23 -5.44 4.63
N VAL A 60 -0.23 -5.05 3.43
CA VAL A 60 -1.31 -5.79 2.76
C VAL A 60 -0.84 -7.14 2.23
N LEU A 61 0.42 -7.25 1.79
CA LEU A 61 1.01 -8.52 1.37
C LEU A 61 1.16 -9.48 2.55
N GLU A 62 1.51 -8.98 3.73
CA GLU A 62 1.59 -9.77 4.97
C GLU A 62 0.23 -10.38 5.33
N ILE A 63 -0.84 -9.57 5.31
CA ILE A 63 -2.20 -10.06 5.56
C ILE A 63 -2.61 -11.12 4.54
N ALA A 64 -2.41 -10.86 3.25
CA ALA A 64 -2.78 -11.81 2.20
C ALA A 64 -2.02 -13.14 2.30
N THR A 65 -0.74 -13.07 2.66
CA THR A 65 0.11 -14.27 2.85
C THR A 65 -0.33 -15.06 4.07
N THR A 66 -0.64 -14.39 5.17
CA THR A 66 -1.16 -15.02 6.39
C THR A 66 -2.51 -15.69 6.12
N ALA A 67 -3.44 -15.02 5.43
CA ALA A 67 -4.73 -15.59 5.08
C ALA A 67 -4.61 -16.85 4.20
N LEU A 68 -3.66 -16.86 3.24
CA LEU A 68 -3.36 -18.04 2.44
C LEU A 68 -2.81 -19.18 3.30
N LYS A 69 -1.84 -18.87 4.16
CA LYS A 69 -1.22 -19.87 5.04
C LYS A 69 -2.23 -20.49 6.00
N SER A 70 -3.06 -19.70 6.67
CA SER A 70 -4.10 -20.22 7.57
C SER A 70 -5.12 -21.10 6.84
N TRP A 71 -5.45 -20.78 5.59
CA TRP A 71 -6.28 -21.65 4.76
C TRP A 71 -5.58 -22.97 4.41
N GLU A 72 -4.30 -22.92 4.03
CA GLU A 72 -3.50 -24.09 3.68
C GLU A 72 -3.30 -25.04 4.87
N ASP A 73 -3.01 -24.48 6.05
CA ASP A 73 -2.69 -25.23 7.26
C ASP A 73 -3.93 -25.83 7.94
N SER A 74 -5.04 -25.08 8.02
CA SER A 74 -6.21 -25.48 8.83
C SER A 74 -7.56 -25.28 8.16
N ARG A 75 -7.59 -24.83 6.90
CA ARG A 75 -8.82 -24.40 6.19
C ARG A 75 -9.57 -23.28 6.91
N PHE A 76 -8.86 -22.49 7.73
CA PHE A 76 -9.45 -21.35 8.42
C PHE A 76 -9.87 -20.25 7.43
N VAL A 77 -11.08 -19.71 7.62
CA VAL A 77 -11.65 -18.67 6.76
C VAL A 77 -11.73 -17.36 7.53
N SER A 78 -10.78 -16.49 7.25
CA SER A 78 -10.74 -15.14 7.81
C SER A 78 -11.61 -14.16 7.01
N VAL A 79 -11.84 -12.97 7.56
CA VAL A 79 -12.43 -11.85 6.82
C VAL A 79 -11.60 -11.51 5.57
N ALA A 80 -10.26 -11.55 5.69
CA ALA A 80 -9.34 -11.32 4.58
C ALA A 80 -9.51 -12.38 3.47
N THR A 81 -9.70 -13.65 3.84
CA THR A 81 -9.98 -14.75 2.88
C THR A 81 -11.20 -14.42 2.01
N ILE A 82 -12.30 -14.01 2.65
CA ILE A 82 -13.54 -13.66 1.95
C ILE A 82 -13.34 -12.44 1.03
N HIS A 83 -12.67 -11.39 1.52
CA HIS A 83 -12.43 -10.18 0.73
C HIS A 83 -11.49 -10.42 -0.46
N LEU A 84 -10.42 -11.20 -0.27
CA LEU A 84 -9.47 -11.54 -1.34
C LEU A 84 -10.16 -12.31 -2.46
N MET A 85 -11.12 -13.17 -2.13
CA MET A 85 -11.95 -13.85 -3.12
C MET A 85 -13.00 -12.91 -3.74
N GLY A 86 -13.71 -12.15 -2.92
CA GLY A 86 -14.81 -11.26 -3.33
C GLY A 86 -14.37 -10.13 -4.25
N PHE A 87 -13.20 -9.54 -3.98
CA PHE A 87 -12.61 -8.44 -4.74
C PHE A 87 -11.46 -8.91 -5.64
N SER A 88 -11.40 -10.21 -5.96
CA SER A 88 -10.38 -10.76 -6.87
C SER A 88 -10.51 -10.29 -8.32
N GLY A 89 -11.69 -9.79 -8.71
CA GLY A 89 -12.07 -9.53 -10.10
C GLY A 89 -12.40 -10.80 -10.90
N LYS A 90 -12.35 -11.99 -10.28
CA LYS A 90 -12.70 -13.25 -10.93
C LYS A 90 -14.19 -13.52 -10.84
N ALA A 91 -14.75 -14.03 -11.93
CA ALA A 91 -16.13 -14.49 -11.96
C ALA A 91 -16.36 -15.56 -10.87
N MET A 92 -17.49 -15.44 -10.16
CA MET A 92 -18.02 -16.48 -9.27
C MET A 92 -18.98 -17.36 -10.07
N GLU A 93 -18.43 -18.11 -11.01
CA GLU A 93 -19.23 -19.03 -11.82
C GLU A 93 -19.83 -20.14 -10.96
N LEU A 94 -20.99 -20.65 -11.38
CA LEU A 94 -21.56 -21.86 -10.80
C LEU A 94 -20.59 -23.04 -10.99
N PRO A 95 -20.52 -23.97 -10.03
CA PRO A 95 -19.72 -25.18 -10.22
C PRO A 95 -20.19 -25.97 -11.44
N PRO A 96 -19.31 -26.76 -12.07
CA PRO A 96 -19.69 -27.59 -13.21
C PRO A 96 -20.79 -28.59 -12.82
N SER A 97 -21.68 -28.91 -13.75
CA SER A 97 -22.77 -29.89 -13.54
C SER A 97 -22.27 -31.33 -13.35
N THR A 98 -21.00 -31.60 -13.67
CA THR A 98 -20.36 -32.91 -13.54
C THR A 98 -18.92 -32.77 -13.01
N LEU A 99 -18.47 -33.75 -12.22
CA LEU A 99 -17.09 -33.80 -11.72
C LEU A 99 -16.06 -34.12 -12.81
N PHE A 100 -16.50 -34.71 -13.92
CA PHE A 100 -15.66 -35.06 -15.06
C PHE A 100 -16.23 -34.46 -16.34
N THR A 101 -15.36 -34.10 -17.28
CA THR A 101 -15.75 -33.64 -18.62
C THR A 101 -15.41 -34.68 -19.68
N SER A 102 -16.30 -34.83 -20.66
CA SER A 102 -16.05 -35.60 -21.89
C SER A 102 -15.24 -34.82 -22.93
N ASP A 103 -15.07 -33.50 -22.74
CA ASP A 103 -14.27 -32.62 -23.59
C ASP A 103 -12.78 -32.79 -23.28
N GLN A 104 -12.06 -33.50 -24.15
CA GLN A 104 -10.62 -33.76 -24.01
C GLN A 104 -9.80 -32.46 -23.88
N GLY A 105 -10.23 -31.36 -24.51
CA GLY A 105 -9.53 -30.08 -24.46
C GLY A 105 -9.61 -29.39 -23.10
N LYS A 106 -10.61 -29.75 -22.28
CA LYS A 106 -10.84 -29.14 -20.95
C LYS A 106 -10.45 -30.05 -19.78
N GLN A 107 -10.13 -31.32 -20.02
CA GLN A 107 -9.83 -32.27 -18.95
C GLN A 107 -8.73 -31.77 -18.00
N LYS A 108 -7.68 -31.13 -18.54
CA LYS A 108 -6.56 -30.62 -17.75
C LYS A 108 -7.00 -29.60 -16.71
N ASP A 109 -7.91 -28.69 -17.06
CA ASP A 109 -8.33 -27.59 -16.17
C ASP A 109 -9.65 -27.89 -15.45
N TRP A 110 -10.33 -29.00 -15.78
CA TRP A 110 -11.65 -29.32 -15.24
C TRP A 110 -11.65 -29.47 -13.71
N HIS A 111 -10.62 -30.12 -13.16
CA HIS A 111 -10.48 -30.28 -11.71
C HIS A 111 -10.35 -28.93 -10.97
N THR A 112 -9.74 -27.93 -11.61
CA THR A 112 -9.56 -26.59 -11.03
C THR A 112 -10.87 -25.81 -10.87
N ARG A 113 -11.95 -26.28 -11.54
CA ARG A 113 -13.29 -25.68 -11.46
C ARG A 113 -14.03 -26.05 -10.18
N THR A 114 -13.61 -27.10 -9.47
CA THR A 114 -14.14 -27.49 -8.16
C THR A 114 -13.11 -27.35 -7.04
N ALA A 115 -11.82 -27.21 -7.36
CA ALA A 115 -10.75 -26.99 -6.40
C ALA A 115 -10.77 -25.55 -5.85
N ILE A 116 -11.44 -25.37 -4.72
CA ILE A 116 -11.50 -24.09 -4.01
C ILE A 116 -10.11 -23.61 -3.56
N ASP A 117 -9.21 -24.54 -3.25
CA ASP A 117 -7.82 -24.28 -2.88
C ASP A 117 -7.09 -23.54 -4.00
N ASP A 118 -7.12 -24.09 -5.21
CA ASP A 118 -6.51 -23.47 -6.40
C ASP A 118 -7.15 -22.11 -6.70
N ARG A 119 -8.47 -21.99 -6.49
CA ARG A 119 -9.19 -20.74 -6.72
C ARG A 119 -8.67 -19.67 -5.76
N PHE A 120 -8.59 -19.96 -4.47
CA PHE A 120 -8.12 -19.00 -3.48
C PHE A 120 -6.64 -18.65 -3.68
N ALA A 121 -5.77 -19.64 -3.88
CA ALA A 121 -4.35 -19.42 -4.14
C ALA A 121 -4.11 -18.51 -5.36
N ARG A 122 -4.91 -18.67 -6.43
CA ARG A 122 -4.84 -17.78 -7.59
C ARG A 122 -5.34 -16.37 -7.28
N CYS A 123 -6.40 -16.20 -6.47
CA CYS A 123 -6.85 -14.88 -6.05
C CYS A 123 -5.77 -14.13 -5.26
N VAL A 124 -5.10 -14.81 -4.33
CA VAL A 124 -3.97 -14.25 -3.56
C VAL A 124 -2.80 -13.93 -4.48
N SER A 125 -2.42 -14.84 -5.39
CA SER A 125 -1.32 -14.61 -6.34
C SER A 125 -1.57 -13.40 -7.25
N ASP A 126 -2.79 -13.26 -7.76
CA ASP A 126 -3.16 -12.10 -8.59
C ASP A 126 -3.16 -10.81 -7.78
N PHE A 127 -3.64 -10.83 -6.53
CA PHE A 127 -3.55 -9.68 -5.63
C PHE A 127 -2.10 -9.28 -5.36
N GLN A 128 -1.24 -10.23 -4.98
CA GLN A 128 0.18 -9.98 -4.73
C GLN A 128 0.89 -9.42 -5.97
N ARG A 129 0.56 -9.92 -7.17
CA ARG A 129 1.09 -9.38 -8.44
C ARG A 129 0.68 -7.92 -8.62
N ARG A 130 -0.60 -7.58 -8.43
CA ARG A 130 -1.09 -6.21 -8.56
C ARG A 130 -0.37 -5.27 -7.59
N VAL A 131 -0.27 -5.66 -6.32
CA VAL A 131 0.39 -4.84 -5.29
C VAL A 131 1.87 -4.64 -5.60
N ARG A 132 2.62 -5.68 -6.01
CA ARG A 132 4.08 -5.56 -6.22
C ARG A 132 4.48 -4.93 -7.55
N ASN A 133 3.72 -5.18 -8.61
CA ASN A 133 4.17 -4.91 -9.98
C ASN A 133 3.35 -3.82 -10.67
N GLU A 134 2.11 -3.58 -10.21
CA GLU A 134 1.15 -2.70 -10.88
C GLU A 134 0.79 -1.47 -10.04
N ASN A 135 1.05 -1.50 -8.72
CA ASN A 135 0.91 -0.34 -7.86
C ASN A 135 2.09 0.64 -8.05
N HIS A 136 1.77 1.91 -8.25
CA HIS A 136 2.75 2.97 -8.52
C HIS A 136 2.40 4.27 -7.78
N GLY A 137 1.80 4.15 -6.60
CA GLY A 137 1.31 5.30 -5.87
C GLY A 137 0.67 4.98 -4.54
N VAL A 138 0.30 6.05 -3.85
CA VAL A 138 -0.42 6.00 -2.58
C VAL A 138 -1.69 6.86 -2.62
N LYS A 139 -2.18 7.19 -3.82
CA LYS A 139 -3.44 7.95 -3.97
C LYS A 139 -4.62 7.11 -3.52
N GLU A 140 -5.77 7.74 -3.33
CA GLU A 140 -7.00 7.07 -2.89
C GLU A 140 -7.32 5.82 -3.73
N ARG A 141 -7.19 5.91 -5.06
CA ARG A 141 -7.34 4.73 -5.93
C ARG A 141 -6.40 3.58 -5.53
N ASN A 142 -5.13 3.87 -5.32
CA ASN A 142 -4.12 2.87 -4.91
C ASN A 142 -4.46 2.28 -3.54
N ILE A 143 -4.85 3.14 -2.59
CA ILE A 143 -5.27 2.73 -1.25
C ILE A 143 -6.49 1.80 -1.35
N MET A 144 -7.51 2.14 -2.14
CA MET A 144 -8.69 1.28 -2.32
C MET A 144 -8.31 -0.08 -2.92
N GLU A 145 -7.47 -0.09 -3.95
CA GLU A 145 -7.01 -1.32 -4.63
C GLU A 145 -6.14 -2.22 -3.72
N MET A 146 -5.45 -1.64 -2.73
CA MET A 146 -4.65 -2.37 -1.74
C MET A 146 -5.46 -2.81 -0.51
N LEU A 147 -6.24 -1.91 0.08
CA LEU A 147 -6.84 -2.09 1.40
C LEU A 147 -8.16 -2.88 1.36
N VAL A 148 -9.02 -2.60 0.38
CA VAL A 148 -10.34 -3.26 0.29
C VAL A 148 -10.20 -4.78 0.11
N PRO A 149 -9.31 -5.29 -0.77
CA PRO A 149 -9.19 -6.74 -0.95
C PRO A 149 -8.71 -7.50 0.27
N VAL A 150 -8.03 -6.85 1.22
CA VAL A 150 -7.59 -7.51 2.47
C VAL A 150 -8.60 -7.39 3.62
N GLY A 151 -9.78 -6.81 3.37
CA GLY A 151 -10.84 -6.66 4.37
C GLY A 151 -10.60 -5.53 5.36
N PHE A 152 -9.90 -4.48 4.91
CA PHE A 152 -9.68 -3.28 5.70
C PHE A 152 -10.97 -2.48 5.88
N ASP A 153 -11.24 -2.03 7.12
CA ASP A 153 -12.34 -1.12 7.41
C ASP A 153 -12.02 0.29 6.90
N MET A 154 -12.56 0.64 5.74
CA MET A 154 -12.38 1.97 5.13
C MET A 154 -12.93 3.11 6.00
N GLY A 155 -13.76 2.84 7.01
CA GLY A 155 -14.15 3.83 8.01
C GLY A 155 -12.98 4.34 8.86
N LYS A 156 -11.82 3.64 8.85
CA LYS A 156 -10.57 4.10 9.48
C LYS A 156 -9.78 5.08 8.60
N CYS A 157 -10.16 5.25 7.34
CA CYS A 157 -9.58 6.21 6.41
C CYS A 157 -10.53 7.40 6.27
N ASP A 158 -10.34 8.45 7.08
CA ASP A 158 -11.16 9.65 6.95
C ASP A 158 -10.85 10.43 5.65
N ALA A 159 -11.77 11.34 5.30
CA ALA A 159 -11.64 12.13 4.07
C ALA A 159 -10.38 13.01 4.05
N LEU A 160 -9.92 13.47 5.21
CA LEU A 160 -8.71 14.31 5.34
C LEU A 160 -7.44 13.51 5.05
N PHE A 161 -7.37 12.27 5.53
CA PHE A 161 -6.30 11.34 5.24
C PHE A 161 -6.25 11.04 3.74
N LEU A 162 -7.37 10.65 3.13
CA LEU A 162 -7.41 10.34 1.70
C LEU A 162 -7.04 11.55 0.83
N GLN A 163 -7.52 12.74 1.21
CA GLN A 163 -7.12 13.99 0.55
C GLN A 163 -5.61 14.24 0.68
N SER A 164 -5.05 14.06 1.88
CA SER A 164 -3.61 14.23 2.13
C SER A 164 -2.77 13.27 1.29
N MET A 165 -3.20 12.01 1.18
CA MET A 165 -2.53 10.98 0.38
C MET A 165 -2.62 11.28 -1.13
N ASN A 166 -3.76 11.78 -1.60
CA ASN A 166 -3.92 12.25 -2.99
C ASN A 166 -2.96 13.40 -3.30
N SER A 167 -2.94 14.44 -2.45
CA SER A 167 -2.04 15.58 -2.61
C SER A 167 -0.58 15.16 -2.52
N PHE A 168 -0.23 14.21 -1.65
CA PHE A 168 1.13 13.69 -1.53
C PHE A 168 1.58 12.95 -2.80
N GLY A 169 0.72 12.10 -3.36
CA GLY A 169 0.99 11.41 -4.64
C GLY A 169 1.08 12.37 -5.83
N GLU A 170 0.23 13.40 -5.89
CA GLU A 170 0.30 14.46 -6.91
C GLU A 170 1.59 15.27 -6.79
N ALA A 171 1.95 15.64 -5.57
CA ALA A 171 3.15 16.38 -5.27
C ALA A 171 4.42 15.60 -5.69
N ARG A 172 4.44 14.27 -5.54
CA ARG A 172 5.51 13.39 -6.06
C ARG A 172 5.48 13.32 -7.59
N GLY A 173 4.31 13.11 -8.19
CA GLY A 173 4.14 13.01 -9.64
C GLY A 173 4.60 14.28 -10.38
N ALA A 174 4.31 15.46 -9.82
CA ALA A 174 4.75 16.74 -10.37
C ALA A 174 6.28 16.84 -10.46
N VAL A 175 7.00 16.28 -9.49
CA VAL A 175 8.48 16.26 -9.46
C VAL A 175 9.05 15.22 -10.41
N ALA A 176 8.42 14.05 -10.54
CA ALA A 176 8.90 12.95 -11.37
C ALA A 176 8.64 13.17 -12.88
N HIS A 177 7.55 13.84 -13.25
CA HIS A 177 7.12 13.98 -14.65
C HIS A 177 7.49 15.32 -15.30
N SER A 178 8.05 16.28 -14.55
CA SER A 178 8.50 17.55 -15.10
C SER A 178 10.03 17.59 -15.17
N SER A 179 10.57 18.17 -16.25
CA SER A 179 12.02 18.38 -16.36
C SER A 179 12.53 19.22 -15.18
N GLY A 180 13.62 18.79 -14.55
CA GLY A 180 14.11 19.35 -13.28
C GLY A 180 14.35 20.87 -13.25
N LYS A 181 14.40 21.55 -14.41
CA LYS A 181 14.51 23.02 -14.50
C LYS A 181 13.23 23.76 -14.10
N SER A 182 12.03 23.23 -14.34
CA SER A 182 10.78 23.95 -14.07
C SER A 182 10.33 23.86 -12.61
N HIS A 183 10.60 22.76 -11.91
CA HIS A 183 10.18 22.58 -10.51
C HIS A 183 11.15 23.19 -9.49
N VAL A 184 12.44 23.25 -9.82
CA VAL A 184 13.45 23.95 -9.01
C VAL A 184 13.14 25.46 -8.88
N GLN A 185 12.40 26.03 -9.84
CA GLN A 185 11.97 27.44 -9.80
C GLN A 185 10.75 27.67 -8.89
N LYS A 186 9.91 26.66 -8.62
CA LYS A 186 8.91 26.71 -7.56
C LYS A 186 9.57 26.26 -6.26
N ALA A 187 10.13 27.21 -5.52
CA ALA A 187 10.73 26.94 -4.22
C ALA A 187 9.73 26.16 -3.33
N VAL A 188 10.14 24.96 -2.92
CA VAL A 188 9.38 24.14 -1.99
C VAL A 188 9.97 24.37 -0.61
N ASP A 189 9.12 24.61 0.38
CA ASP A 189 9.58 24.82 1.75
C ASP A 189 9.89 23.46 2.43
N PRO A 190 11.15 23.20 2.83
CA PRO A 190 11.55 21.97 3.51
C PRO A 190 10.74 21.67 4.78
N LYS A 191 10.31 22.72 5.49
CA LYS A 191 9.53 22.57 6.72
C LYS A 191 8.15 22.03 6.41
N SER A 192 7.46 22.66 5.45
CA SER A 192 6.15 22.23 4.97
C SER A 192 6.17 20.77 4.49
N GLU A 193 7.19 20.35 3.74
CA GLU A 193 7.33 18.95 3.30
C GLU A 193 7.38 17.96 4.46
N TYR A 194 8.13 18.32 5.50
CA TYR A 194 8.25 17.48 6.69
C TYR A 194 6.95 17.45 7.51
N GLU A 195 6.30 18.60 7.69
CA GLU A 195 5.04 18.70 8.45
C GLU A 195 3.90 17.91 7.79
N VAL A 196 3.78 17.98 6.45
CA VAL A 196 2.82 17.17 5.70
C VAL A 196 3.05 15.68 5.96
N LEU A 197 4.31 15.23 5.90
CA LEU A 197 4.62 13.82 6.13
C LEU A 197 4.36 13.39 7.58
N GLN A 198 4.65 14.24 8.58
CA GLN A 198 4.34 13.94 9.97
C GLN A 198 2.83 13.80 10.21
N SER A 199 2.02 14.63 9.54
CA SER A 199 0.56 14.48 9.55
C SER A 199 0.13 13.13 8.96
N ILE A 200 0.71 12.75 7.81
CA ILE A 200 0.44 11.45 7.18
C ILE A 200 0.83 10.29 8.10
N LEU A 201 2.01 10.33 8.72
CA LEU A 201 2.45 9.28 9.66
C LEU A 201 1.51 9.16 10.87
N THR A 202 0.96 10.28 11.34
CA THR A 202 -0.02 10.28 12.44
C THR A 202 -1.30 9.56 12.02
N SER A 203 -1.83 9.83 10.82
CA SER A 203 -3.00 9.11 10.29
C SER A 203 -2.70 7.64 10.01
N LEU A 204 -1.51 7.33 9.46
CA LEU A 204 -1.08 5.97 9.16
C LEU A 204 -0.95 5.09 10.41
N LEU A 205 -0.76 5.67 11.59
CA LEU A 205 -0.79 4.90 12.83
C LEU A 205 -2.16 4.24 13.06
N GLN A 206 -3.27 4.91 12.75
CA GLN A 206 -4.60 4.31 12.87
C GLN A 206 -4.78 3.17 11.86
N VAL A 207 -4.27 3.38 10.64
CA VAL A 207 -4.24 2.35 9.59
C VAL A 207 -3.41 1.14 10.03
N ASP A 208 -2.25 1.36 10.65
CA ASP A 208 -1.39 0.28 11.16
C ASP A 208 -2.08 -0.58 12.23
N LEU A 209 -2.79 0.08 13.16
CA LEU A 209 -3.53 -0.61 14.21
C LEU A 209 -4.64 -1.49 13.62
N GLU A 210 -5.30 -1.03 12.58
CA GLU A 210 -6.30 -1.81 11.85
C GLU A 210 -5.66 -2.99 11.10
N PHE A 211 -4.48 -2.80 10.48
CA PHE A 211 -3.73 -3.93 9.92
C PHE A 211 -3.37 -4.99 10.97
N ASN A 212 -2.95 -4.56 12.17
CA ASN A 212 -2.65 -5.51 13.25
C ASN A 212 -3.89 -6.30 13.67
N ARG A 213 -5.06 -5.66 13.72
CA ARG A 213 -6.34 -6.34 14.00
C ARG A 213 -6.62 -7.40 12.95
N ILE A 214 -6.59 -7.04 11.67
CA ILE A 214 -6.90 -7.95 10.56
C ILE A 214 -5.90 -9.11 10.52
N LEU A 215 -4.62 -8.83 10.75
CA LEU A 215 -3.58 -9.85 10.78
C LEU A 215 -3.78 -10.84 11.94
N ALA A 216 -4.11 -10.35 13.13
CA ALA A 216 -4.45 -11.20 14.27
C ALA A 216 -5.68 -12.07 13.98
N ASP A 217 -6.73 -11.49 13.40
CA ASP A 217 -7.94 -12.23 13.00
C ASP A 217 -7.65 -13.26 11.91
N SER A 218 -6.67 -13.01 11.03
CA SER A 218 -6.26 -13.93 9.97
C SER A 218 -5.35 -15.06 10.47
N SER A 219 -4.76 -14.91 11.66
CA SER A 219 -3.81 -15.87 12.25
C SER A 219 -4.44 -16.83 13.25
N GLN A 220 -5.73 -16.65 13.59
CA GLN A 220 -6.43 -17.53 14.52
C GLN A 220 -6.78 -18.87 13.86
N ALA A 221 -5.95 -19.88 14.10
CA ALA A 221 -6.30 -21.29 13.99
C ALA A 221 -6.03 -21.96 15.34
#